data_AF-H3SFY1-F1
#
_entry.id   AF-H3SFY1-F1
#
_cell.length_a   1.000
_cell.length_b   1.000
_cell.length_c   1.000
_cell.angle_alpha   90.00
_cell.angle_beta   90.00
_cell.angle_gamma   90.00
#
_symmetry.space_group_name_H-M   'P 1'
#
loop_
_entity.id
_entity.type
_entity.pdbx_description
1 polymer ?
#
loop_
_entity_poly.entity_id
_entity_poly.type
_entity_poly.pdbx_seq_one_letter_code
_entity_poly.pdbx_strand_id
1 'polypeptide(L)'
;MHYFNVVVCPEKNKLPYLQGNFVRPHLYLFEDRPTGIQDDAYSLSYNKMQHFIATTPHQAHINLYAARMDSLLKGAVDGFVHYRSRSSRRLLVWMIDSLQKDSKALSYYQHAIE
;
A
#
# COMPACT_ATOMS: atom_id res chain seq x y z
N MET A 1 -2.22 16.16 10.04
CA MET A 1 -1.51 15.12 9.26
C MET A 1 -2.56 14.20 8.66
N HIS A 2 -2.55 13.97 7.34
CA HIS A 2 -3.55 13.11 6.68
C HIS A 2 -3.14 11.65 6.80
N TYR A 3 -4.12 10.75 6.97
CA TYR A 3 -3.91 9.31 7.07
C TYR A 3 -4.68 8.60 5.97
N PHE A 4 -4.03 7.66 5.29
CA PHE A 4 -4.62 6.84 4.25
C PHE A 4 -4.36 5.37 4.54
N ASN A 5 -5.42 4.60 4.66
CA ASN A 5 -5.34 3.13 4.67
C ASN A 5 -5.58 2.64 3.24
N VAL A 6 -4.55 2.10 2.63
CA VAL A 6 -4.56 1.61 1.25
C VAL A 6 -4.37 0.11 1.28
N VAL A 7 -5.20 -0.63 0.56
CA VAL A 7 -5.02 -2.07 0.38
C VAL A 7 -4.49 -2.30 -1.03
N VAL A 8 -3.43 -3.11 -1.19
CA VAL A 8 -2.86 -3.39 -2.52
C VAL A 8 -3.90 -4.04 -3.42
N CYS A 9 -4.47 -5.15 -2.97
CA CYS A 9 -5.51 -5.87 -3.70
C CYS A 9 -6.40 -6.57 -2.67
N PRO A 10 -7.73 -6.51 -2.81
CA PRO A 10 -8.61 -7.30 -1.97
C PRO A 10 -8.39 -8.78 -2.29
N GLU A 11 -8.28 -9.58 -1.24
CA GLU A 11 -8.36 -11.03 -1.35
C GLU A 11 -9.58 -11.49 -0.56
N LYS A 12 -10.35 -12.44 -1.12
CA LYS A 12 -11.56 -12.96 -0.47
C LYS A 12 -11.20 -13.41 0.95
N ASN A 13 -11.89 -12.84 1.94
CA ASN A 13 -11.69 -13.05 3.39
C ASN A 13 -10.36 -12.54 3.97
N LYS A 14 -9.58 -11.74 3.24
CA LYS A 14 -8.36 -11.11 3.74
C LYS A 14 -8.50 -9.61 3.88
N LEU A 15 -9.22 -9.25 4.92
CA LEU A 15 -9.44 -7.87 5.32
C LEU A 15 -8.32 -7.41 6.27
N PRO A 16 -7.92 -6.13 6.21
CA PRO A 16 -6.96 -5.58 7.16
C PRO A 16 -7.61 -5.42 8.54
N TYR A 17 -6.89 -5.89 9.55
CA TYR A 17 -7.24 -5.71 10.96
C TYR A 17 -6.04 -5.17 11.72
N LEU A 18 -6.30 -4.50 12.85
CA LEU A 18 -5.29 -4.17 13.85
C LEU A 18 -5.85 -4.48 15.23
N GLN A 19 -5.19 -5.40 15.94
CA GLN A 19 -5.57 -5.81 17.29
C GLN A 19 -7.06 -6.21 17.40
N GLY A 20 -7.54 -7.01 16.45
CA GLY A 20 -8.92 -7.48 16.38
C GLY A 20 -9.92 -6.51 15.74
N ASN A 21 -9.54 -5.24 15.52
CA ASN A 21 -10.43 -4.23 14.94
C ASN A 21 -10.25 -4.15 13.42
N PHE A 22 -11.36 -4.13 12.68
CA PHE A 22 -11.34 -3.95 11.24
C PHE A 22 -10.84 -2.55 10.88
N VAL A 23 -9.87 -2.48 9.97
CA VAL A 23 -9.36 -1.21 9.45
C VAL A 23 -10.10 -0.90 8.14
N ARG A 24 -10.92 0.14 8.14
CA ARG A 24 -11.60 0.55 6.89
C ARG A 24 -10.59 1.10 5.88
N PRO A 25 -10.48 0.51 4.68
CA PRO A 25 -9.66 1.05 3.60
C PRO A 25 -10.27 2.34 3.05
N HIS A 26 -9.42 3.30 2.71
CA HIS A 26 -9.78 4.50 1.96
C HIS A 26 -9.73 4.24 0.46
N LEU A 27 -8.83 3.33 0.02
CA LEU A 27 -8.59 2.99 -1.37
C LEU A 27 -8.09 1.55 -1.48
N TYR A 28 -8.48 0.86 -2.56
CA TYR A 28 -7.79 -0.31 -3.06
C TYR A 28 -6.94 0.10 -4.28
N LEU A 29 -5.65 -0.26 -4.33
CA LEU A 29 -4.86 0.02 -5.55
C LEU A 29 -5.42 -0.76 -6.75
N PHE A 30 -5.96 -1.95 -6.50
CA PHE A 30 -6.65 -2.78 -7.46
C PHE A 30 -7.98 -3.24 -6.86
N GLU A 31 -9.09 -3.11 -7.60
CA GLU A 31 -10.40 -3.64 -7.20
C GLU A 31 -10.45 -5.17 -7.32
N ASP A 32 -9.77 -5.71 -8.33
CA ASP A 32 -9.61 -7.13 -8.56
C ASP A 32 -8.15 -7.47 -8.83
N ARG A 33 -7.75 -8.70 -8.52
CA ARG A 33 -6.37 -9.14 -8.78
C ARG A 33 -6.12 -9.19 -10.29
N PRO A 34 -5.12 -8.45 -10.82
CA PRO A 34 -4.81 -8.52 -12.24
C PRO A 34 -4.37 -9.94 -12.62
N THR A 35 -4.90 -10.43 -13.74
CA THR A 35 -4.66 -11.78 -14.29
C THR A 35 -3.46 -11.85 -15.25
N GLY A 36 -2.70 -10.75 -15.39
CA GLY A 36 -1.55 -10.64 -16.28
C GLY A 36 -0.28 -11.34 -15.81
N ILE A 37 0.77 -11.28 -16.63
CA ILE A 37 2.11 -11.82 -16.35
C ILE A 37 2.72 -11.06 -15.15
N GLN A 38 3.56 -11.72 -14.33
CA GLN A 38 4.13 -11.13 -13.10
C GLN A 38 4.85 -9.79 -13.28
N ASP A 39 5.55 -9.59 -14.40
CA ASP A 39 6.26 -8.32 -14.70
C ASP A 39 5.30 -7.16 -15.02
N ASP A 40 4.13 -7.48 -15.57
CA ASP A 40 3.06 -6.50 -15.80
C ASP A 40 2.43 -6.08 -14.47
N ALA A 41 2.21 -7.02 -13.55
CA ALA A 41 1.69 -6.72 -12.21
C ALA A 41 2.61 -5.75 -11.41
N TYR A 42 3.92 -5.93 -11.50
CA TYR A 42 4.89 -5.00 -10.90
C TYR A 42 4.73 -3.59 -11.50
N SER A 43 4.80 -3.47 -12.82
CA SER A 43 4.77 -2.18 -13.52
C SER A 43 3.44 -1.44 -13.29
N LEU A 44 2.32 -2.16 -13.31
CA LEU A 44 0.99 -1.61 -13.04
C LEU A 44 0.87 -1.07 -11.61
N SER A 45 1.32 -1.83 -10.61
CA SER A 45 1.25 -1.41 -9.20
C SER A 45 2.17 -0.25 -8.90
N TYR A 46 3.36 -0.21 -9.50
CA TYR A 46 4.28 0.93 -9.46
C TYR A 46 3.61 2.20 -9.96
N ASN A 47 3.04 2.17 -11.16
CA ASN A 47 2.41 3.34 -11.77
C ASN A 47 1.16 3.80 -11.00
N LYS A 48 0.34 2.86 -10.50
CA LYS A 48 -0.82 3.18 -9.66
C LYS A 48 -0.43 3.85 -8.35
N MET A 49 0.62 3.37 -7.68
CA MET A 49 1.10 4.03 -6.47
C MET A 49 1.63 5.44 -6.77
N GLN A 50 2.42 5.62 -7.83
CA GLN A 50 2.93 6.93 -8.25
C GLN A 50 1.77 7.91 -8.49
N HIS A 51 0.71 7.47 -9.16
CA HIS A 51 -0.49 8.28 -9.40
C HIS A 51 -1.25 8.61 -8.11
N PHE A 52 -1.44 7.63 -7.21
CA PHE A 52 -2.04 7.86 -5.90
C PHE A 52 -1.23 8.89 -5.09
N ILE A 53 0.09 8.75 -5.04
CA ILE A 53 0.95 9.68 -4.31
C ILE A 53 0.84 11.09 -4.87
N ALA A 54 0.77 11.24 -6.20
CA ALA A 54 0.60 12.53 -6.85
C ALA A 54 -0.68 13.26 -6.44
N THR A 55 -1.75 12.53 -6.07
CA THR A 55 -3.03 13.12 -5.63
C THR A 55 -3.17 13.23 -4.10
N THR A 56 -2.21 12.67 -3.34
CA THR A 56 -2.21 12.81 -1.87
C THR A 56 -1.54 14.11 -1.39
N PRO A 57 -1.93 14.66 -0.23
CA PRO A 57 -1.26 15.81 0.38
C PRO A 57 0.26 15.60 0.56
N HIS A 58 1.05 16.68 0.52
CA HIS A 58 2.51 16.63 0.70
C HIS A 58 2.93 16.03 2.06
N GLN A 59 2.09 16.14 3.08
CA GLN A 59 2.28 15.55 4.40
C GLN A 59 1.17 14.54 4.68
N ALA A 60 1.46 13.25 4.45
CA ALA A 60 0.53 12.16 4.65
C ALA A 60 1.23 10.93 5.24
N HIS A 61 0.52 10.17 6.06
CA HIS A 61 0.89 8.83 6.48
C HIS A 61 0.03 7.83 5.71
N ILE A 62 0.67 6.93 4.97
CA ILE A 62 0.01 5.90 4.18
C ILE A 62 0.29 4.55 4.86
N ASN A 63 -0.75 3.88 5.33
CA ASN A 63 -0.71 2.48 5.73
C ASN A 63 -1.04 1.62 4.51
N LEU A 64 -0.06 0.89 3.99
CA LEU A 64 -0.24 0.00 2.84
C LEU A 64 -0.39 -1.45 3.32
N TYR A 65 -1.59 -1.99 3.20
CA TYR A 65 -1.92 -3.35 3.59
C TYR A 65 -1.84 -4.31 2.39
N ALA A 66 -1.17 -5.44 2.58
CA ALA A 66 -1.08 -6.49 1.58
C ALA A 66 -1.34 -7.88 2.19
N ALA A 67 -1.99 -8.73 1.41
CA ALA A 67 -2.32 -10.10 1.79
C ALA A 67 -1.18 -11.10 1.58
N ARG A 68 -0.17 -10.75 0.78
CA ARG A 68 1.02 -11.55 0.48
C ARG A 68 2.16 -10.67 -0.02
N MET A 69 3.38 -11.19 0.06
CA MET A 69 4.55 -10.56 -0.56
C MET A 69 4.64 -11.05 -2.01
N ASP A 70 4.21 -10.21 -2.96
CA ASP A 70 4.26 -10.50 -4.39
C ASP A 70 4.66 -9.26 -5.21
N SER A 71 4.67 -9.40 -6.54
CA SER A 71 5.05 -8.33 -7.46
C SER A 71 4.17 -7.08 -7.33
N LEU A 72 2.91 -7.20 -6.91
CA LEU A 72 2.02 -6.05 -6.69
C LEU A 72 2.46 -5.23 -5.48
N LEU A 73 2.77 -5.91 -4.37
CA LEU A 73 3.30 -5.21 -3.19
C LEU A 73 4.65 -4.57 -3.52
N LYS A 74 5.55 -5.31 -4.19
CA LYS A 74 6.88 -4.80 -4.55
C LYS A 74 6.78 -3.55 -5.43
N GLY A 75 5.99 -3.60 -6.50
CA GLY A 75 5.81 -2.45 -7.39
C GLY A 75 5.15 -1.27 -6.68
N ALA A 76 4.14 -1.51 -5.85
CA ALA A 76 3.52 -0.46 -5.04
C ALA A 76 4.53 0.22 -4.08
N VAL A 77 5.38 -0.54 -3.40
CA VAL A 77 6.42 0.02 -2.51
C VAL A 77 7.46 0.81 -3.29
N ASP A 78 7.98 0.25 -4.38
CA ASP A 78 8.96 0.93 -5.24
C ASP A 78 8.37 2.19 -5.88
N GLY A 79 7.09 2.16 -6.24
CA GLY A 79 6.33 3.30 -6.73
C GLY A 79 6.19 4.42 -5.70
N PHE A 80 6.21 4.09 -4.41
CA PHE A 80 6.36 5.09 -3.36
C PHE A 80 7.79 5.62 -3.28
N VAL A 81 8.75 4.74 -3.07
CA VAL A 81 10.17 5.09 -2.84
C VAL A 81 10.75 5.96 -3.96
N HIS A 82 10.38 5.68 -5.21
CA HIS A 82 10.92 6.37 -6.38
C HIS A 82 10.07 7.56 -6.84
N TYR A 83 9.09 8.00 -6.06
CA TYR A 83 8.28 9.18 -6.40
C TYR A 83 9.14 10.46 -6.30
N ARG A 84 9.33 11.14 -7.44
CA ARG A 84 10.34 12.21 -7.58
C ARG A 84 9.94 13.56 -7.00
N SER A 85 8.65 13.84 -6.80
CA SER A 85 8.24 15.16 -6.33
C SER A 85 8.40 15.28 -4.81
N ARG A 86 8.97 16.41 -4.38
CA ARG A 86 9.32 16.68 -2.98
C ARG A 86 8.09 16.56 -2.08
N SER A 87 8.20 15.74 -1.04
CA SER A 87 7.13 15.55 -0.06
C SER A 87 7.68 15.04 1.26
N SER A 88 6.86 15.09 2.32
CA SER A 88 7.15 14.50 3.64
C SER A 88 6.20 13.35 3.92
N ARG A 89 5.89 12.57 2.88
CA ARG A 89 4.99 11.42 3.00
C ARG A 89 5.73 10.26 3.65
N ARG A 90 4.96 9.44 4.37
CA ARG A 90 5.43 8.26 5.07
C ARG A 90 4.61 7.07 4.60
N LEU A 91 5.26 5.94 4.42
CA LEU A 91 4.63 4.66 4.07
C LEU A 91 4.97 3.64 5.15
N LEU A 92 3.95 3.06 5.76
CA LEU A 92 4.07 1.91 6.64
C LEU A 92 3.40 0.72 5.97
N VAL A 93 4.17 -0.32 5.71
CA VAL A 93 3.71 -1.53 5.02
C VAL A 93 3.25 -2.54 6.07
N TRP A 94 2.07 -3.10 5.86
CA TRP A 94 1.42 -4.06 6.75
C TRP A 94 1.09 -5.34 5.99
N MET A 95 1.42 -6.47 6.60
CA MET A 95 1.01 -7.80 6.14
C MET A 95 -0.23 -8.24 6.89
N ILE A 96 -1.30 -8.54 6.15
CA ILE A 96 -2.58 -8.95 6.72
C ILE A 96 -2.47 -10.38 7.26
N ASP A 97 -2.83 -10.56 8.54
CA ASP A 97 -3.00 -11.84 9.21
C ASP A 97 -4.47 -12.03 9.62
N SER A 98 -5.29 -12.46 8.66
CA SER A 98 -6.74 -12.61 8.89
C SER A 98 -7.09 -13.75 9.84
N LEU A 99 -6.19 -14.72 10.03
CA LEU A 99 -6.39 -15.81 11.00
C LEU A 99 -6.40 -15.26 12.43
N GLN A 100 -5.46 -14.34 12.72
CA GLN A 100 -5.36 -13.70 14.02
C GLN A 100 -6.19 -12.42 14.14
N LYS A 101 -6.94 -12.04 13.09
CA LYS A 101 -7.61 -10.73 12.97
C LYS A 101 -6.64 -9.59 13.32
N ASP A 102 -5.47 -9.61 12.69
CA ASP A 102 -4.44 -8.59 12.90
C ASP A 102 -3.67 -8.28 11.61
N SER A 103 -2.77 -7.31 11.65
CA SER A 103 -1.78 -7.05 10.61
C SER A 103 -0.42 -6.77 11.24
N LYS A 104 0.64 -7.33 10.65
CA LYS A 104 2.01 -7.16 11.14
C LYS A 104 2.73 -6.10 10.32
N ALA A 105 3.38 -5.15 10.99
CA ALA A 105 4.22 -4.17 10.33
C ALA A 105 5.42 -4.88 9.68
N LEU A 106 5.70 -4.57 8.43
CA LEU A 106 6.77 -5.16 7.64
C LEU A 106 7.93 -4.18 7.45
N SER A 107 7.63 -2.99 6.92
CA SER A 107 8.63 -2.00 6.53
C SER A 107 8.10 -0.58 6.67
N TYR A 108 9.00 0.39 6.86
CA TYR A 108 8.69 1.81 6.92
C TYR A 108 9.58 2.59 5.94
N TYR A 109 8.97 3.53 5.21
CA TYR A 109 9.65 4.41 4.27
C TYR A 109 9.19 5.85 4.48
N GLN A 110 10.07 6.81 4.23
CA GLN A 110 9.76 8.22 4.36
C GLN A 110 10.49 9.03 3.30
N HIS A 111 9.78 9.95 2.66
CA HIS A 111 10.43 10.99 1.86
C HIS A 111 11.02 12.05 2.79
N ALA A 112 12.32 12.27 2.67
CA ALA A 112 12.97 13.42 3.29
C ALA A 112 12.66 14.66 2.46
N ILE A 113 12.38 15.79 3.11
CA ILE A 113 12.49 17.08 2.44
C ILE A 113 13.99 17.36 2.39
N GLU A 114 14.59 17.24 1.20
CA GLU A 114 15.85 17.92 0.88
C GLU A 114 15.55 19.29 0.24
#